data_AF-A0A9J7AJU3-F1
#
_entry.id   AF-A0A9J7AJU3-F1
#
_cell.length_a   1.000
_cell.length_b   1.000
_cell.length_c   1.000
_cell.angle_alpha   90.00
_cell.angle_beta   90.00
_cell.angle_gamma   90.00
#
_symmetry.space_group_name_H-M   'P 1'
#
loop_
_entity.id
_entity.type
_entity.pdbx_description
1 polymer ?
#
loop_
_entity_poly.entity_id
_entity_poly.type
_entity_poly.pdbx_seq_one_letter_code
_entity_poly.pdbx_strand_id
1 'polypeptide(L)'
;MKLLCITFLLLSGGFASAQPFLGENQAIKLIDEALKRKDLKWLPFPMPYDVERSSQGKDARFLSALVDHGLLVRKKETKMVTVEENGATRRKVQVGWIYDYPGAEGEVNTDEGFYYGYGRLKTVMEISTPYQIGQFFYVEAYIQWYVDDQQEWIHDAAFDGARTLRRSRESYEKPFEKRVYLQYDGDSWAYWDGKPGIL
;
A
#
# COMPACT_ATOMS: atom_id res chain seq x y z
N MET A 1 4.02 -39.46 -70.88
CA MET A 1 3.61 -39.65 -69.48
C MET A 1 4.86 -39.68 -68.60
N LYS A 2 5.18 -38.58 -67.91
CA LYS A 2 6.20 -38.53 -66.86
C LYS A 2 5.53 -37.90 -65.65
N LEU A 3 5.33 -38.68 -64.59
CA LEU A 3 4.83 -38.19 -63.32
C LEU A 3 5.91 -37.32 -62.68
N LEU A 4 5.58 -36.05 -62.47
CA LEU A 4 6.36 -35.13 -61.65
C LEU A 4 5.84 -35.28 -60.21
N CYS A 5 6.58 -35.98 -59.35
CA CYS A 5 6.33 -35.98 -57.91
C CYS A 5 6.84 -34.66 -57.33
N ILE A 6 5.94 -33.71 -57.12
CA ILE A 6 6.19 -32.47 -56.39
C ILE A 6 6.12 -32.80 -54.90
N THR A 7 7.29 -32.81 -54.24
CA THR A 7 7.42 -32.86 -52.78
C THR A 7 6.96 -31.55 -52.19
N PHE A 8 5.79 -31.55 -51.54
CA PHE A 8 5.27 -30.43 -50.76
C PHE A 8 6.00 -30.41 -49.40
N LEU A 9 7.05 -29.60 -49.29
CA LEU A 9 7.74 -29.33 -48.03
C LEU A 9 6.84 -28.38 -47.23
N LEU A 10 6.01 -28.93 -46.34
CA LEU A 10 5.25 -28.16 -45.36
C LEU A 10 6.24 -27.46 -44.42
N LEU A 11 6.45 -26.16 -44.63
CA LEU A 11 7.07 -25.26 -43.67
C LEU A 11 6.18 -25.20 -42.42
N SER A 12 6.49 -26.05 -41.44
CA SER A 12 6.10 -25.84 -40.05
C SER A 12 6.95 -24.70 -39.48
N GLY A 13 6.74 -23.48 -39.99
CA GLY A 13 7.25 -22.27 -39.37
C GLY A 13 6.51 -22.07 -38.06
N GLY A 14 7.01 -22.66 -36.97
CA GLY A 14 6.57 -22.28 -35.63
C GLY A 14 6.80 -20.78 -35.48
N PHE A 15 5.74 -20.02 -35.21
CA PHE A 15 5.85 -18.65 -34.76
C PHE A 15 6.55 -18.68 -33.41
N ALA A 16 7.88 -18.70 -33.41
CA ALA A 16 8.66 -18.29 -32.26
C ALA A 16 8.38 -16.79 -32.08
N SER A 17 7.35 -16.47 -31.32
CA SER A 17 7.14 -15.10 -30.86
C SER A 17 8.41 -14.71 -30.12
N ALA A 18 9.15 -13.75 -30.70
CA ALA A 18 10.37 -13.26 -30.08
C ALA A 18 10.01 -12.76 -28.68
N GLN A 19 10.75 -13.23 -27.68
CA GLN A 19 10.51 -12.86 -26.29
C GLN A 19 10.60 -11.32 -26.18
N PRO A 20 9.59 -10.65 -25.58
CA PRO A 20 9.57 -9.20 -25.52
C PRO A 20 10.77 -8.70 -24.72
N PHE A 21 11.48 -7.72 -25.24
CA PHE A 21 12.61 -7.11 -24.55
C PHE A 21 12.10 -6.02 -23.59
N LEU A 22 12.69 -5.95 -22.39
CA LEU A 22 12.47 -4.88 -21.44
C LEU A 22 13.81 -4.21 -21.13
N GLY A 23 13.96 -2.94 -21.51
CA GLY A 23 15.15 -2.17 -21.17
C GLY A 23 15.14 -1.75 -19.70
N GLU A 24 16.31 -1.69 -19.07
CA GLU A 24 16.45 -1.30 -17.66
C GLU A 24 15.85 0.08 -17.36
N ASN A 25 16.11 1.08 -18.21
CA ASN A 25 15.51 2.42 -18.07
C ASN A 25 13.99 2.42 -18.19
N GLN A 26 13.42 1.52 -19.00
CA GLN A 26 11.97 1.38 -19.12
C GLN A 26 11.41 0.75 -17.84
N ALA A 27 12.05 -0.29 -17.30
CA ALA A 27 11.68 -0.90 -16.04
C ALA A 27 11.73 0.12 -14.88
N ILE A 28 12.81 0.90 -14.77
CA ILE A 28 12.96 1.95 -13.75
C ILE A 28 11.79 2.93 -13.81
N LYS A 29 11.43 3.43 -15.01
CA LYS A 29 10.31 4.37 -15.18
C LYS A 29 8.97 3.77 -14.77
N LEU A 30 8.67 2.57 -15.27
CA LEU A 30 7.41 1.88 -14.96
C LEU A 30 7.26 1.64 -13.46
N ILE A 31 8.34 1.23 -12.80
CA ILE A 31 8.35 0.97 -11.35
C ILE A 31 8.22 2.27 -10.56
N ASP A 32 9.00 3.32 -10.85
CA ASP A 32 8.92 4.60 -10.13
C ASP A 32 7.53 5.24 -10.28
N GLU A 33 6.97 5.24 -11.50
CA GLU A 33 5.62 5.74 -11.74
C GLU A 33 4.56 4.94 -10.97
N ALA A 34 4.66 3.62 -10.94
CA ALA A 34 3.71 2.78 -10.21
C ALA A 34 3.79 3.01 -8.70
N LEU A 35 5.00 3.16 -8.14
CA LEU A 35 5.20 3.50 -6.73
C LEU A 35 4.61 4.88 -6.39
N LYS A 36 4.79 5.87 -7.27
CA LYS A 36 4.29 7.23 -7.07
C LYS A 36 2.76 7.32 -7.11
N ARG A 37 2.09 6.47 -7.91
CA ARG A 37 0.62 6.46 -8.02
C ARG A 37 -0.07 5.85 -6.79
N LYS A 38 0.66 5.18 -5.90
CA LYS A 38 0.09 4.51 -4.73
C LYS A 38 0.28 5.35 -3.49
N ASP A 39 -0.81 5.95 -3.04
CA ASP A 39 -0.87 6.64 -1.76
C ASP A 39 -0.58 5.67 -0.62
N LEU A 40 0.33 6.07 0.26
CA LEU A 40 0.60 5.34 1.47
C LEU A 40 -0.24 5.95 2.59
N LYS A 41 -1.14 5.12 3.12
CA LYS A 41 -2.02 5.49 4.22
C LYS A 41 -1.62 4.77 5.50
N TRP A 42 -1.75 5.46 6.61
CA TRP A 42 -1.55 4.89 7.93
C TRP A 42 -2.89 4.85 8.67
N LEU A 43 -3.34 3.65 9.01
CA LEU A 43 -4.59 3.41 9.74
C LEU A 43 -4.27 2.73 11.08
N PRO A 44 -4.01 3.50 12.15
CA PRO A 44 -3.72 2.93 13.46
C PRO A 44 -4.96 2.40 14.19
N PHE A 45 -6.15 2.90 13.84
CA PHE A 45 -7.41 2.59 14.52
C PHE A 45 -8.54 2.47 13.51
N PRO A 46 -9.52 1.58 13.73
CA PRO A 46 -10.80 1.67 13.02
C PRO A 46 -11.53 2.95 13.45
N MET A 47 -12.22 3.62 12.52
CA MET A 47 -13.06 4.78 12.82
C MET A 47 -14.55 4.41 12.69
N PRO A 48 -15.44 4.96 13.54
CA PRO A 48 -15.14 5.83 14.68
C PRO A 48 -14.48 5.08 15.85
N TYR A 49 -13.77 5.81 16.72
CA TYR A 49 -13.04 5.22 17.84
C TYR A 49 -13.37 5.93 19.17
N ASP A 50 -13.78 5.16 20.19
CA ASP A 50 -14.18 5.66 21.51
C ASP A 50 -13.05 5.47 22.53
N VAL A 51 -12.71 6.54 23.25
CA VAL A 51 -11.70 6.54 24.31
C VAL A 51 -12.21 7.29 25.54
N GLU A 52 -11.99 6.72 26.72
CA GLU A 52 -12.27 7.42 27.97
C GLU A 52 -11.48 8.73 28.05
N ARG A 53 -12.15 9.82 28.46
CA ARG A 53 -11.56 11.15 28.50
C ARG A 53 -10.33 11.28 29.40
N SER A 54 -10.21 10.43 30.41
CA SER A 54 -9.08 10.40 31.36
C SER A 54 -7.86 9.64 30.82
N SER A 55 -8.02 8.88 29.72
CA SER A 55 -6.99 7.97 29.21
C SER A 55 -5.71 8.70 28.83
N GLN A 56 -4.58 8.20 29.34
CA GLN A 56 -3.23 8.68 29.02
C GLN A 56 -2.42 7.65 28.21
N GLY A 57 -3.10 6.60 27.74
CA GLY A 57 -2.50 5.51 26.96
C GLY A 57 -1.97 5.97 25.60
N LYS A 58 -1.22 5.08 24.95
CA LYS A 58 -0.64 5.33 23.62
C LYS A 58 -1.69 5.80 22.60
N ASP A 59 -2.83 5.11 22.58
CA ASP A 59 -3.89 5.37 21.60
C ASP A 59 -4.51 6.75 21.80
N ALA A 60 -4.76 7.14 23.05
CA ALA A 60 -5.26 8.47 23.39
C ALA A 60 -4.30 9.59 22.93
N ARG A 61 -2.98 9.36 23.04
CA ARG A 61 -1.96 10.31 22.57
C ARG A 61 -1.95 10.42 21.05
N PHE A 62 -2.00 9.30 20.33
CA PHE A 62 -2.07 9.30 18.87
C PHE A 62 -3.32 10.03 18.38
N LEU A 63 -4.49 9.71 18.95
CA LEU A 63 -5.76 10.33 18.58
C LEU A 63 -5.77 11.83 18.87
N SER A 64 -5.23 12.27 20.00
CA SER A 64 -5.08 13.70 20.29
C SER A 64 -4.19 14.40 19.27
N ALA A 65 -3.03 13.84 18.95
CA ALA A 65 -2.13 14.42 17.96
C ALA A 65 -2.78 14.47 16.57
N LEU A 66 -3.50 13.42 16.15
CA LEU A 66 -4.26 13.43 14.89
C LEU A 66 -5.33 14.53 14.85
N VAL A 67 -5.97 14.84 15.99
CA VAL A 67 -6.87 16.00 16.09
C VAL A 67 -6.12 17.33 15.99
N ASP A 68 -4.95 17.44 16.64
CA ASP A 68 -4.14 18.66 16.61
C ASP A 68 -3.64 18.98 15.19
N HIS A 69 -3.42 17.95 14.36
CA HIS A 69 -3.10 18.05 12.93
C HIS A 69 -4.34 18.14 12.01
N GLY A 70 -5.56 18.21 12.57
CA GLY A 70 -6.80 18.36 11.81
C GLY A 70 -7.24 17.13 11.01
N LEU A 71 -6.59 15.97 11.23
CA LEU A 71 -6.88 14.72 10.54
C LEU A 71 -8.10 14.00 11.14
N LEU A 72 -8.42 14.31 12.39
CA LEU A 72 -9.59 13.81 13.10
C LEU A 72 -10.36 14.93 13.78
N VAL A 73 -11.64 14.68 14.02
CA VAL A 73 -12.46 15.46 14.94
C VAL A 73 -12.79 14.61 16.16
N ARG A 74 -13.05 15.27 17.30
CA ARG A 74 -13.52 14.58 18.52
C ARG A 74 -14.81 15.18 19.03
N LYS A 75 -15.72 14.31 19.49
CA LYS A 75 -17.01 14.69 20.10
C LYS A 75 -17.11 14.13 21.51
N LYS A 76 -17.67 14.91 22.43
CA LYS A 76 -17.93 14.45 23.80
C LYS A 76 -19.03 13.40 23.77
N GLU A 77 -18.81 12.29 24.44
CA GLU A 77 -19.84 11.28 24.64
C GLU A 77 -20.01 10.98 26.14
N THR A 78 -21.24 10.66 26.52
CA THR A 78 -21.57 10.23 27.88
C THR A 78 -22.40 8.95 27.77
N LYS A 79 -21.88 7.86 28.33
CA LYS A 79 -22.52 6.54 28.31
C LYS A 79 -22.72 6.04 29.73
N MET A 80 -23.81 5.30 29.96
CA MET A 80 -24.02 4.55 31.19
C MET A 80 -23.39 3.17 31.04
N VAL A 81 -22.40 2.87 31.86
CA VAL A 81 -21.64 1.62 31.81
C VAL A 81 -21.87 0.87 33.10
N THR A 82 -22.11 -0.44 32.98
CA THR A 82 -22.27 -1.32 34.12
C THR A 82 -20.89 -1.84 34.51
N VAL A 83 -20.47 -1.56 35.74
CA VAL A 83 -19.19 -2.01 36.29
C VAL A 83 -19.48 -2.99 37.42
N GLU A 84 -18.83 -4.15 37.38
CA GLU A 84 -18.80 -5.07 38.51
C GLU A 84 -17.60 -4.74 39.38
N GLU A 85 -17.86 -4.31 40.62
CA GLU A 85 -16.83 -3.94 41.58
C GLU A 85 -17.17 -4.61 42.91
N ASN A 86 -16.23 -5.39 43.46
CA ASN A 86 -16.40 -6.13 44.71
C ASN A 86 -17.66 -7.02 44.78
N GLY A 87 -18.02 -7.68 43.66
CA GLY A 87 -19.19 -8.57 43.60
C GLY A 87 -20.55 -7.85 43.53
N ALA A 88 -20.56 -6.52 43.40
CA ALA A 88 -21.78 -5.74 43.21
C ALA A 88 -21.79 -5.07 41.84
N THR A 89 -22.92 -5.16 41.15
CA THR A 89 -23.16 -4.48 39.87
C THR A 89 -23.56 -3.02 40.12
N ARG A 90 -22.75 -2.07 39.65
CA ARG A 90 -23.04 -0.64 39.76
C ARG A 90 -23.10 -0.01 38.37
N ARG A 91 -24.10 0.85 38.14
CA ARG A 91 -24.16 1.69 36.93
C ARG A 91 -23.32 2.96 37.18
N LYS A 92 -22.36 3.22 36.30
CA LYS A 92 -21.48 4.39 36.35
C LYS A 92 -21.63 5.19 35.06
N VAL A 93 -21.64 6.51 35.18
CA VAL A 93 -21.54 7.40 34.02
C VAL A 93 -20.07 7.43 33.58
N GLN A 94 -19.78 7.01 32.36
CA GLN A 94 -18.48 7.18 31.72
C GLN A 94 -18.56 8.34 30.73
N VAL A 95 -17.57 9.22 30.77
CA VAL A 95 -17.42 10.33 29.83
C VAL A 95 -16.25 10.02 28.91
N GLY A 96 -16.54 9.93 27.62
CA GLY A 96 -15.59 9.57 26.58
C GLY A 96 -15.44 10.63 25.50
N TRP A 97 -14.52 10.38 24.60
CA TRP A 97 -14.35 11.05 23.32
C TRP A 97 -14.59 10.04 22.21
N ILE A 98 -15.50 10.35 21.29
CA ILE A 98 -15.55 9.67 19.99
C ILE A 98 -14.69 10.47 19.02
N TYR A 99 -13.71 9.79 18.43
CA TYR A 99 -12.90 10.29 17.33
C TYR A 99 -13.45 9.78 16.01
N ASP A 100 -13.49 10.64 15.01
CA ASP A 100 -13.97 10.31 13.67
C ASP A 100 -13.32 11.21 12.60
N TYR A 101 -13.47 10.83 11.33
CA TYR A 101 -13.02 11.65 10.22
C TYR A 101 -13.79 12.98 10.16
N PRO A 102 -13.14 14.08 9.75
CA PRO A 102 -13.83 15.32 9.46
C PRO A 102 -14.93 15.09 8.41
N GLY A 103 -16.15 15.56 8.68
CA GLY A 103 -17.26 15.46 7.74
C GLY A 103 -17.93 14.08 7.62
N ALA A 104 -17.62 13.11 8.48
CA ALA A 104 -18.24 11.78 8.49
C ALA A 104 -19.77 11.76 8.75
N GLU A 105 -20.40 12.91 8.99
CA GLU A 105 -21.86 13.06 9.03
C GLU A 105 -22.44 13.05 7.61
N GLY A 106 -22.44 11.89 6.93
CA GLY A 106 -23.21 11.74 5.69
C GLY A 106 -22.81 10.60 4.76
N GLU A 107 -21.53 10.26 4.66
CA GLU A 107 -21.05 9.20 3.76
C GLU A 107 -19.89 8.43 4.41
N VAL A 108 -19.96 7.09 4.34
CA VAL A 108 -18.88 6.20 4.73
C VAL A 108 -17.76 6.38 3.73
N ASN A 109 -16.75 7.16 4.09
CA ASN A 109 -15.57 7.35 3.26
C ASN A 109 -14.85 6.00 3.18
N THR A 110 -14.85 5.37 1.99
CA THR A 110 -14.34 4.00 1.78
C THR A 110 -12.81 3.91 1.84
N ASP A 111 -12.14 5.07 1.94
CA ASP A 111 -10.72 5.20 1.69
C ASP A 111 -9.96 5.41 3.02
N GLU A 112 -10.04 4.39 3.88
CA GLU A 112 -9.57 4.44 5.27
C GLU A 112 -8.07 4.76 5.40
N GLY A 113 -7.75 5.61 6.39
CA GLY A 113 -6.39 5.92 6.84
C GLY A 113 -5.91 7.32 6.47
N PHE A 114 -4.82 7.73 7.09
CA PHE A 114 -4.23 9.05 6.89
C PHE A 114 -3.09 8.98 5.88
N TYR A 115 -3.20 9.76 4.81
CA TYR A 115 -2.13 9.89 3.82
C TYR A 115 -0.85 10.40 4.49
N TYR A 116 0.28 9.74 4.21
CA TYR A 116 1.58 10.13 4.74
C TYR A 116 2.69 10.28 3.70
N GLY A 117 2.40 10.03 2.41
CA GLY A 117 3.37 10.14 1.32
C GLY A 117 3.15 9.07 0.24
N TYR A 118 4.06 8.99 -0.72
CA TYR A 118 4.05 7.97 -1.77
C TYR A 118 5.41 7.30 -1.91
N GLY A 119 5.44 6.16 -2.60
CA GLY A 119 6.69 5.44 -2.85
C GLY A 119 7.51 6.05 -3.99
N ARG A 120 8.84 6.00 -3.88
CA ARG A 120 9.78 6.30 -4.96
C ARG A 120 10.85 5.23 -5.08
N LEU A 121 11.23 4.94 -6.31
CA LEU A 121 12.29 3.99 -6.60
C LEU A 121 13.64 4.61 -6.22
N LYS A 122 14.43 3.88 -5.43
CA LYS A 122 15.83 4.23 -5.16
C LYS A 122 16.76 3.57 -6.16
N THR A 123 16.59 2.26 -6.37
CA THR A 123 17.46 1.45 -7.22
C THR A 123 16.77 0.13 -7.58
N VAL A 124 17.03 -0.37 -8.79
CA VAL A 124 16.74 -1.75 -9.18
C VAL A 124 17.99 -2.58 -8.89
N MET A 125 17.87 -3.52 -7.96
CA MET A 125 18.99 -4.37 -7.54
C MET A 125 19.21 -5.51 -8.53
N GLU A 126 18.12 -6.12 -8.97
CA GLU A 126 18.12 -7.24 -9.90
C GLU A 126 16.89 -7.16 -10.80
N ILE A 127 17.04 -7.61 -12.05
CA ILE A 127 15.94 -7.77 -13.00
C ILE A 127 16.07 -9.11 -13.69
N SER A 128 15.01 -9.90 -13.70
CA SER A 128 15.01 -11.20 -14.36
C SER A 128 14.98 -11.03 -15.88
N THR A 129 15.43 -12.06 -16.61
CA THR A 129 15.00 -12.20 -18.00
C THR A 129 13.48 -12.35 -18.05
N PRO A 130 12.80 -11.89 -19.12
CA PRO A 130 11.38 -12.14 -19.28
C PRO A 130 11.08 -13.65 -19.24
N TYR A 131 9.92 -14.02 -18.69
CA TYR A 131 9.47 -15.41 -18.67
C TYR A 131 7.97 -15.47 -18.89
N GLN A 132 7.51 -16.54 -19.54
CA GLN A 132 6.11 -16.67 -19.93
C GLN A 132 5.30 -17.41 -18.86
N ILE A 133 4.13 -16.87 -18.51
CA ILE A 133 3.09 -17.55 -17.73
C ILE A 133 1.76 -17.39 -18.46
N GLY A 134 1.18 -18.49 -18.92
CA GLY A 134 -0.02 -18.46 -19.75
C GLY A 134 0.25 -17.73 -21.07
N GLN A 135 -0.54 -16.68 -21.34
CA GLN A 135 -0.41 -15.86 -22.56
C GLN A 135 0.41 -14.58 -22.35
N PHE A 136 0.95 -14.36 -21.15
CA PHE A 136 1.64 -13.12 -20.79
C PHE A 136 3.11 -13.39 -20.50
N PHE A 137 3.95 -12.38 -20.76
CA PHE A 137 5.33 -12.37 -20.29
C PHE A 137 5.44 -11.51 -19.05
N TYR A 138 6.31 -11.93 -18.13
CA TYR A 138 6.58 -11.24 -16.88
C TYR A 138 8.08 -11.01 -16.72
N VAL A 139 8.41 -9.93 -16.02
CA VAL A 139 9.74 -9.68 -15.48
C VAL A 139 9.59 -9.44 -13.98
N GLU A 140 10.46 -10.07 -13.20
CA GLU A 140 10.59 -9.82 -11.78
C GLU A 140 11.74 -8.84 -11.54
N ALA A 141 11.50 -7.81 -10.75
CA ALA A 141 12.53 -6.86 -10.32
C ALA A 141 12.63 -6.84 -8.79
N TYR A 142 13.85 -7.03 -8.27
CA TYR A 142 14.15 -6.77 -6.87
C TYR A 142 14.58 -5.32 -6.71
N ILE A 143 13.86 -4.55 -5.90
CA ILE A 143 14.03 -3.10 -5.84
C ILE A 143 14.26 -2.60 -4.42
N GLN A 144 14.98 -1.48 -4.33
CA GLN A 144 15.02 -0.60 -3.18
C GLN A 144 14.13 0.62 -3.42
N TRP A 145 13.29 0.96 -2.45
CA TRP A 145 12.38 2.10 -2.54
C TRP A 145 12.26 2.84 -1.20
N TYR A 146 11.82 4.10 -1.25
CA TYR A 146 11.65 4.97 -0.10
C TYR A 146 10.35 5.75 -0.18
N VAL A 147 9.96 6.39 0.92
CA VAL A 147 8.78 7.25 1.00
C VAL A 147 9.19 8.70 0.76
N ASP A 148 8.56 9.31 -0.24
CA ASP A 148 8.73 10.71 -0.63
C ASP A 148 7.43 11.48 -0.32
N ASP A 149 7.48 12.81 -0.42
CA ASP A 149 6.35 13.72 -0.09
C ASP A 149 5.74 13.46 1.30
N GLN A 150 6.62 13.28 2.28
CA GLN A 150 6.26 12.94 3.64
C GLN A 150 5.47 14.08 4.30
N GLN A 151 4.28 13.76 4.78
CA GLN A 151 3.41 14.75 5.42
C GLN A 151 3.98 15.19 6.77
N GLU A 152 3.96 16.49 7.06
CA GLU A 152 4.61 17.08 8.24
C GLU A 152 4.15 16.44 9.56
N TRP A 153 2.86 16.10 9.66
CA TRP A 153 2.27 15.51 10.87
C TRP A 153 2.97 14.22 11.31
N ILE A 154 3.58 13.46 10.40
CA ILE A 154 4.28 12.22 10.78
C ILE A 154 5.54 12.47 11.59
N HIS A 155 6.05 13.70 11.62
CA HIS A 155 7.23 14.09 12.41
C HIS A 155 6.88 14.46 13.85
N ASP A 156 5.61 14.50 14.23
CA ASP A 156 5.18 14.72 15.61
C ASP A 156 5.73 13.63 16.53
N ALA A 157 6.29 14.04 17.68
CA ALA A 157 6.85 13.15 18.69
C ALA A 157 5.81 12.14 19.22
N ALA A 158 4.52 12.49 19.17
CA ALA A 158 3.43 11.57 19.48
C ALA A 158 3.54 10.28 18.65
N PHE A 159 4.04 10.32 17.42
CA PHE A 159 4.11 9.19 16.50
C PHE A 159 5.44 8.43 16.50
N ASP A 160 6.40 8.75 17.38
CA ASP A 160 7.68 8.04 17.43
C ASP A 160 7.55 6.54 17.75
N GLY A 161 6.51 6.19 18.50
CA GLY A 161 6.14 4.80 18.78
C GLY A 161 5.44 4.07 17.63
N ALA A 162 5.15 4.75 16.51
CA ALA A 162 4.54 4.16 15.32
C ALA A 162 5.62 3.68 14.36
N ARG A 163 5.94 2.38 14.41
CA ARG A 163 7.03 1.78 13.62
C ARG A 163 6.92 2.10 12.12
N THR A 164 5.72 2.06 11.55
CA THR A 164 5.49 2.35 10.12
C THR A 164 5.96 3.75 9.78
N LEU A 165 5.43 4.78 10.47
CA LEU A 165 5.80 6.18 10.23
C LEU A 165 7.29 6.42 10.48
N ARG A 166 7.84 5.89 11.58
CA ARG A 166 9.27 6.00 11.87
C ARG A 166 10.13 5.38 10.75
N ARG A 167 9.77 4.19 10.25
CA ARG A 167 10.50 3.55 9.14
C ARG A 167 10.35 4.33 7.83
N SER A 168 9.21 4.96 7.59
CA SER A 168 9.00 5.84 6.43
C SER A 168 9.93 7.06 6.49
N ARG A 169 10.06 7.71 7.65
CA ARG A 169 11.01 8.83 7.86
C ARG A 169 12.46 8.45 7.57
N GLU A 170 12.86 7.26 8.00
CA GLU A 170 14.22 6.73 7.79
C GLU A 170 14.44 6.15 6.37
N SER A 171 13.40 6.06 5.54
CA SER A 171 13.42 5.19 4.35
C SER A 171 14.37 5.65 3.25
N TYR A 172 14.69 6.93 3.15
CA TYR A 172 15.68 7.39 2.18
C TYR A 172 17.08 6.81 2.50
N GLU A 173 17.49 6.86 3.77
CA GLU A 173 18.77 6.31 4.23
C GLU A 173 18.74 4.79 4.33
N LYS A 174 17.61 4.23 4.79
CA LYS A 174 17.40 2.80 5.04
C LYS A 174 16.23 2.30 4.17
N PRO A 175 16.44 2.14 2.85
CA PRO A 175 15.39 1.82 1.90
C PRO A 175 14.68 0.51 2.24
N PHE A 176 13.42 0.44 1.83
CA PHE A 176 12.65 -0.78 1.84
C PHE A 176 13.02 -1.62 0.63
N GLU A 177 12.96 -2.94 0.80
CA GLU A 177 13.25 -3.89 -0.28
C GLU A 177 12.00 -4.70 -0.58
N LYS A 178 11.70 -4.90 -1.87
CA LYS A 178 10.61 -5.79 -2.30
C LYS A 178 10.84 -6.31 -3.71
N ARG A 179 10.16 -7.41 -4.03
CA ARG A 179 9.99 -7.89 -5.40
C ARG A 179 8.75 -7.24 -6.00
N VAL A 180 8.87 -6.76 -7.23
CA VAL A 180 7.77 -6.26 -8.04
C VAL A 180 7.78 -6.95 -9.39
N TYR A 181 6.63 -6.91 -10.07
CA TYR A 181 6.45 -7.58 -11.33
C TYR A 181 6.04 -6.58 -12.39
N LEU A 182 6.59 -6.76 -13.59
CA LEU A 182 6.17 -6.07 -14.79
C LEU A 182 5.58 -7.13 -15.73
N GLN A 183 4.44 -6.82 -16.35
CA GLN A 183 3.76 -7.71 -17.28
C GLN A 183 3.76 -7.09 -18.68
N TYR A 184 3.98 -7.91 -19.69
CA TYR A 184 3.77 -7.59 -21.09
C TYR A 184 2.42 -8.17 -21.54
N ASP A 185 1.53 -7.31 -22.04
CA ASP A 185 0.17 -7.68 -22.44
C ASP A 185 0.02 -8.08 -23.92
N GLY A 186 1.10 -7.97 -24.69
CA GLY A 186 1.10 -8.17 -26.15
C GLY A 186 1.56 -6.93 -26.91
N ASP A 187 1.39 -5.74 -26.33
CA ASP A 187 1.77 -4.45 -26.92
C ASP A 187 2.79 -3.71 -26.06
N SER A 188 2.60 -3.68 -24.74
CA SER A 188 3.42 -2.86 -23.85
C SER A 188 3.72 -3.52 -22.51
N TRP A 189 4.80 -3.04 -21.86
CA TRP A 189 5.13 -3.41 -20.49
C TRP A 189 4.43 -2.47 -19.51
N ALA A 190 3.81 -3.03 -18.47
CA ALA A 190 3.16 -2.29 -17.39
C ALA A 190 3.50 -2.91 -16.02
N TYR A 191 3.30 -2.12 -14.95
CA TYR A 191 3.43 -2.63 -13.58
C TYR A 191 2.28 -3.57 -13.24
N TRP A 192 2.60 -4.72 -12.64
CA TRP A 192 1.63 -5.72 -12.21
C TRP A 192 1.49 -5.73 -10.68
N ASP A 193 0.32 -5.33 -10.18
CA ASP A 193 0.01 -5.35 -8.74
C ASP A 193 -0.52 -6.73 -8.34
N GLY A 194 0.39 -7.69 -8.19
CA GLY A 194 0.04 -9.06 -7.82
C GLY A 194 1.19 -10.05 -7.99
N LYS A 195 0.96 -11.30 -7.59
CA LYS A 195 1.88 -12.40 -7.93
C LYS A 195 1.51 -12.95 -9.31
N PRO A 196 2.46 -13.09 -10.25
CA PRO A 196 2.17 -13.71 -11.53
C PRO A 196 1.57 -15.12 -11.37
N GLY A 197 0.54 -15.43 -12.15
CA GLY A 197 -0.10 -16.76 -12.18
C GLY A 197 -1.12 -17.04 -11.07
N ILE A 198 -1.37 -16.08 -10.17
CA ILE A 198 -2.51 -16.13 -9.23
C ILE A 198 -3.51 -15.09 -9.71
N LEU A 199 -4.66 -15.56 -10.22
CA LEU A 199 -5.82 -14.73 -10.55
C LEU A 199 -6.54 -14.30 -9.27
#